data_AF-A0A521LKF6-F1
#
_entry.id   AF-A0A521LKF6-F1
#
_cell.length_a   1.000
_cell.length_b   1.000
_cell.length_c   1.000
_cell.angle_alpha   90.00
_cell.angle_beta   90.00
_cell.angle_gamma   90.00
#
_symmetry.space_group_name_H-M   'P 1'
#
loop_
_entity.id
_entity.type
_entity.pdbx_description
1 polymer ?
#
loop_
_entity_poly.entity_id
_entity_poly.type
_entity_poly.pdbx_seq_one_letter_code
_entity_poly.pdbx_strand_id
1 'polypeptide(L)'
;MADASYVMGDSDTLAGAEENALLRAKRKAVEEAGVYIEASSTDVETHTGSATMHLNQLSVRTITAAVTETDILEKRRSLDGDRPTFYVKIRATVHLDMLAEAVKRLTSDEQLAAHHRQLQTENSQLKTQLESLREQLQASGPRREPASTLKTRRAAIELGQAAIQSHSLPEKIDLASRAIAADDLYPNAYIIRGQTYLHIASLTFSNGATRSQISPYVERAIADFDRALTLDPSSTWALLGRGDAFTWQKKCGKRPGITSGFCVSTLCSTWRASG
;
A
#
# COMPACT_ATOMS: atom_id res chain seq x y z
N MET A 1 -44.32 41.02 -7.87
CA MET A 1 -44.60 41.21 -9.32
C MET A 1 -43.28 41.62 -9.92
N ALA A 2 -42.85 41.01 -11.02
CA ALA A 2 -41.52 41.24 -11.56
C ALA A 2 -41.59 41.59 -13.05
N ASP A 3 -40.62 42.38 -13.50
CA ASP A 3 -40.47 42.82 -14.89
C ASP A 3 -39.03 42.64 -15.36
N ALA A 4 -38.86 42.26 -16.62
CA ALA A 4 -37.55 42.14 -17.23
C ALA A 4 -37.59 42.51 -18.71
N SER A 5 -36.46 43.02 -19.19
CA SER A 5 -36.18 43.24 -20.61
C SER A 5 -35.07 42.32 -21.11
N TYR A 6 -35.17 41.95 -22.37
CA TYR A 6 -34.15 41.20 -23.09
C TYR A 6 -33.94 41.79 -24.48
N VAL A 7 -32.69 42.14 -24.78
CA VAL A 7 -32.28 42.59 -26.10
C VAL A 7 -31.87 41.37 -26.92
N MET A 8 -32.51 41.19 -28.06
CA MET A 8 -32.26 40.06 -28.95
C MET A 8 -30.84 40.16 -29.54
N GLY A 9 -30.07 39.07 -29.45
CA GLY A 9 -28.77 38.93 -30.10
C GLY A 9 -28.88 38.41 -31.54
N ASP A 10 -27.79 38.53 -32.29
CA ASP A 10 -27.75 38.18 -33.73
C ASP A 10 -28.00 36.67 -34.00
N SER A 11 -27.79 35.82 -33.00
CA SER A 11 -27.98 34.37 -33.05
C SER A 11 -29.34 33.89 -32.52
N ASP A 12 -30.15 34.78 -31.97
CA ASP A 12 -31.38 34.39 -31.30
C ASP A 12 -32.55 34.25 -32.26
N THR A 13 -33.52 33.42 -31.88
CA THR A 13 -34.83 33.37 -32.54
C THR A 13 -35.80 34.28 -31.79
N LEU A 14 -36.86 34.74 -32.49
CA LEU A 14 -37.91 35.54 -31.84
C LEU A 14 -38.53 34.83 -30.63
N ALA A 15 -38.79 33.52 -30.75
CA ALA A 15 -39.31 32.72 -29.66
C ALA A 15 -38.31 32.57 -28.50
N GLY A 16 -37.02 32.35 -28.80
CA GLY A 16 -35.97 32.26 -27.80
C GLY A 16 -35.77 33.56 -27.02
N ALA A 17 -35.85 34.71 -27.71
CA ALA A 17 -35.76 36.02 -27.07
C ALA A 17 -36.92 36.30 -26.10
N GLU A 18 -38.13 35.85 -26.45
CA GLU A 18 -39.30 35.93 -25.57
C GLU A 18 -39.17 35.01 -24.34
N GLU A 19 -38.69 33.78 -24.55
CA GLU A 19 -38.44 32.82 -23.47
C GLU A 19 -37.37 33.35 -22.50
N ASN A 20 -36.31 33.96 -23.02
CA ASN A 20 -35.27 34.59 -22.22
C ASN A 20 -35.79 35.78 -21.39
N ALA A 21 -36.65 36.62 -21.98
CA ALA A 21 -37.29 37.72 -21.25
C ALA A 21 -38.19 37.20 -20.10
N LEU A 22 -38.98 36.16 -20.38
CA LEU A 22 -39.83 35.51 -19.38
C LEU A 22 -38.99 34.89 -18.24
N LEU A 23 -37.90 34.22 -18.59
CA LEU A 23 -37.02 33.56 -17.63
C LEU A 23 -36.30 34.57 -16.74
N ARG A 24 -35.85 35.70 -17.28
CA ARG A 24 -35.30 36.82 -16.49
C ARG A 24 -36.32 37.40 -15.52
N ALA A 25 -37.57 37.58 -15.96
CA ALA A 25 -38.64 38.06 -15.08
C ALA A 25 -38.93 37.06 -13.94
N LYS A 26 -38.93 35.75 -14.24
CA LYS A 26 -39.07 34.69 -13.22
C LYS A 26 -37.91 34.69 -12.23
N ARG A 27 -36.66 34.86 -12.70
CA ARG A 27 -35.48 34.99 -11.83
C ARG A 27 -35.63 36.18 -10.88
N LYS A 28 -35.96 37.36 -11.42
CA LYS A 28 -36.16 38.58 -10.62
C LYS A 28 -37.24 38.40 -9.56
N ALA A 29 -38.33 37.69 -9.86
CA ALA A 29 -39.37 37.36 -8.87
C ALA A 29 -38.86 36.49 -7.72
N VAL A 30 -37.96 35.53 -8.00
CA VAL A 30 -37.34 34.67 -6.99
C VAL A 30 -36.32 35.45 -6.14
N GLU A 31 -35.58 36.36 -6.76
CA GLU A 31 -34.62 37.25 -6.08
C GLU A 31 -35.33 38.26 -5.17
N GLU A 32 -36.41 38.89 -5.63
CA GLU A 32 -37.26 39.78 -4.83
C GLU A 32 -37.90 39.05 -3.63
N ALA A 33 -38.15 37.74 -3.76
CA ALA A 33 -38.66 36.91 -2.66
C ALA A 33 -37.60 36.61 -1.58
N GLY A 34 -36.37 37.10 -1.73
CA GLY A 34 -35.32 37.07 -0.70
C GLY A 34 -34.24 36.01 -0.91
N VAL A 35 -34.20 35.34 -2.07
CA VAL A 35 -33.16 34.36 -2.39
C VAL A 35 -32.36 34.82 -3.58
N TYR A 36 -31.14 35.28 -3.30
CA TYR A 36 -30.19 35.65 -4.34
C TYR A 36 -29.62 34.38 -4.98
N ILE A 37 -29.94 34.16 -6.27
CA ILE A 37 -29.31 33.10 -7.06
C ILE A 37 -28.07 33.72 -7.72
N GLU A 38 -26.90 33.45 -7.14
CA GLU A 38 -25.61 33.68 -7.81
C GLU A 38 -25.49 32.72 -8.99
N ALA A 39 -26.18 33.02 -10.08
CA ALA A 39 -25.79 32.47 -11.36
C ALA A 39 -24.47 33.15 -11.70
N SER A 40 -23.41 32.37 -11.86
CA SER A 40 -22.17 32.79 -12.52
C SER A 40 -22.43 33.07 -14.01
N SER A 41 -23.39 33.94 -14.31
CA SER A 41 -23.48 34.66 -15.55
C SER A 41 -22.83 35.99 -15.26
N THR A 42 -21.58 36.15 -15.68
CA THR A 42 -21.08 37.47 -15.99
C THR A 42 -22.06 38.10 -16.98
N ASP A 43 -23.02 38.89 -16.48
CA ASP A 43 -23.74 39.91 -17.23
C ASP A 43 -22.69 40.97 -17.60
N VAL A 44 -21.81 40.61 -18.52
CA VAL A 44 -20.96 41.58 -19.20
C VAL A 44 -21.84 42.15 -20.30
N GLU A 45 -22.67 43.10 -19.90
CA GLU A 45 -23.21 44.13 -20.79
C GLU A 45 -22.05 45.03 -21.25
N THR A 46 -21.08 44.49 -21.98
CA THR A 46 -20.19 45.33 -22.78
C THR A 46 -20.52 45.10 -24.24
N HIS A 47 -20.83 46.21 -24.90
CA HIS A 47 -21.29 46.38 -26.27
C HIS A 47 -20.28 45.89 -27.34
N THR A 48 -19.85 44.63 -27.28
CA THR A 48 -19.01 44.01 -28.30
C THR A 48 -19.27 42.51 -28.35
N GLY A 49 -20.08 42.08 -29.32
CA GLY A 49 -20.08 40.73 -29.86
C GLY A 49 -20.73 39.65 -28.99
N SER A 50 -21.87 39.13 -29.47
CA SER A 50 -22.32 37.74 -29.28
C SER A 50 -22.07 37.13 -27.88
N ALA A 51 -22.88 37.51 -26.89
CA ALA A 51 -22.97 36.79 -25.62
C ALA A 51 -24.30 36.02 -25.57
N THR A 52 -24.25 34.71 -25.86
CA THR A 52 -25.35 33.79 -25.61
C THR A 52 -25.47 33.56 -24.10
N MET A 53 -26.67 33.78 -23.56
CA MET A 53 -26.99 33.53 -22.16
C MET A 53 -26.97 32.01 -21.90
N HIS A 54 -25.82 31.46 -21.47
CA HIS A 54 -25.75 30.10 -20.94
C HIS A 54 -26.15 30.12 -19.46
N LEU A 55 -27.43 29.99 -19.18
CA LEU A 55 -27.88 29.70 -17.82
C LEU A 55 -27.43 28.29 -17.44
N ASN A 56 -26.91 28.16 -16.22
CA ASN A 56 -26.58 26.86 -15.67
C ASN A 56 -27.87 26.02 -15.55
N GLN A 57 -27.82 24.74 -15.92
CA GLN A 57 -28.98 23.85 -15.81
C GLN A 57 -29.56 23.82 -14.38
N LEU A 58 -28.70 24.06 -13.39
CA LEU A 58 -29.05 24.16 -11.97
C LEU A 58 -29.90 25.41 -11.66
N SER A 59 -29.59 26.58 -12.23
CA SER A 59 -30.36 27.81 -11.97
C SER A 59 -31.76 27.74 -12.57
N VAL A 60 -31.90 27.15 -13.76
CA VAL A 60 -33.21 26.91 -14.38
C VAL A 60 -34.05 26.00 -13.49
N ARG A 61 -33.46 24.91 -12.97
CA ARG A 61 -34.15 23.96 -12.09
C ARG A 61 -34.60 24.60 -10.77
N THR A 62 -33.80 25.50 -10.19
CA THR A 62 -34.18 26.26 -8.98
C THR A 62 -35.36 27.19 -9.23
N ILE A 63 -35.31 27.96 -10.33
CA ILE A 63 -36.38 28.89 -10.70
C ILE A 63 -37.68 28.12 -10.96
N THR A 64 -37.61 26.98 -11.67
CA THR A 64 -38.78 26.13 -11.93
C THR A 64 -39.34 25.49 -10.66
N ALA A 65 -38.50 25.13 -9.68
CA ALA A 65 -38.97 24.58 -8.41
C ALA A 65 -39.63 25.63 -7.50
N ALA A 66 -39.20 26.89 -7.60
CA ALA A 66 -39.66 27.98 -6.75
C ALA A 66 -40.94 28.66 -7.25
N VAL A 67 -41.10 28.75 -8.58
CA VAL A 67 -42.22 29.43 -9.24
C VAL A 67 -43.27 28.40 -9.66
N THR A 68 -44.38 28.35 -8.93
CA THR A 68 -45.47 27.38 -9.20
C THR A 68 -46.48 27.88 -10.23
N GLU A 69 -46.73 29.20 -10.25
CA GLU A 69 -47.70 29.82 -11.15
C GLU A 69 -47.17 31.16 -11.67
N THR A 70 -47.35 31.41 -12.97
CA THR A 70 -46.96 32.67 -13.61
C THR A 70 -48.04 33.19 -14.54
N ASP A 71 -48.53 34.39 -14.24
CA ASP A 71 -49.41 35.17 -15.10
C ASP A 71 -48.60 36.24 -15.84
N ILE A 72 -48.76 36.31 -17.16
CA ILE A 72 -48.17 37.38 -17.97
C ILE A 72 -49.16 38.54 -17.99
N LEU A 73 -48.75 39.69 -17.43
CA LEU A 73 -49.59 40.88 -17.31
C LEU A 73 -49.39 41.83 -18.50
N GLU A 74 -48.15 41.95 -18.95
CA GLU A 74 -47.80 42.82 -20.06
C GLU A 74 -46.68 42.16 -20.86
N LYS A 75 -46.83 42.17 -22.18
CA LYS A 75 -45.80 41.74 -23.12
C LYS A 75 -45.75 42.78 -24.22
N ARG A 76 -44.60 43.43 -24.37
CA ARG A 76 -44.39 44.42 -25.44
C ARG A 76 -43.04 44.18 -26.10
N ARG A 77 -43.02 44.44 -27.39
CA ARG A 77 -41.82 44.44 -28.21
C ARG A 77 -41.53 45.88 -28.59
N SER A 78 -40.35 46.36 -28.25
CA SER A 78 -39.84 47.66 -28.67
C SER A 78 -38.58 47.48 -29.50
N LEU A 79 -38.14 48.56 -30.14
CA LEU A 79 -36.83 48.66 -30.75
C LEU A 79 -36.01 49.59 -29.86
N ASP A 80 -34.87 49.10 -29.38
CA ASP A 80 -33.88 49.94 -28.72
C ASP A 80 -32.73 50.14 -29.72
N GLY A 81 -32.66 51.34 -30.31
CA GLY A 81 -31.88 51.57 -31.52
C GLY A 81 -32.37 50.71 -32.70
N ASP A 82 -31.51 49.79 -33.16
CA ASP A 82 -31.78 48.87 -34.28
C ASP A 82 -32.04 47.42 -33.81
N ARG A 83 -32.11 47.19 -32.48
CA ARG A 83 -32.24 45.83 -31.92
C ARG A 83 -33.63 45.59 -31.32
N PRO A 84 -34.30 44.47 -31.65
CA PRO A 84 -35.55 44.10 -31.01
C PRO A 84 -35.34 43.86 -29.52
N THR A 85 -36.12 44.56 -28.70
CA THR A 85 -36.14 44.40 -27.24
C THR A 85 -37.49 43.86 -26.81
N PHE A 86 -37.46 42.78 -26.02
CA PHE A 86 -38.64 42.14 -25.47
C PHE A 86 -38.78 42.54 -24.01
N TYR A 87 -39.94 43.07 -23.64
CA TYR A 87 -40.28 43.38 -22.26
C TYR A 87 -41.45 42.52 -21.82
N VAL A 88 -41.30 41.91 -20.64
CA VAL A 88 -42.32 41.06 -20.03
C VAL A 88 -42.51 41.49 -18.58
N LYS A 89 -43.77 41.68 -18.19
CA LYS A 89 -44.19 41.89 -16.80
C LYS A 89 -45.03 40.71 -16.35
N ILE A 90 -44.64 40.09 -15.25
CA ILE A 90 -45.31 38.90 -14.70
C ILE A 90 -45.78 39.10 -13.27
N ARG A 91 -46.85 38.39 -12.92
CA ARG A 91 -47.20 38.04 -11.54
C ARG A 91 -46.86 36.57 -11.34
N ALA A 92 -45.99 36.28 -10.40
CA ALA A 92 -45.55 34.93 -10.10
C ALA A 92 -45.81 34.62 -8.62
N THR A 93 -46.25 33.40 -8.34
CA THR A 93 -46.37 32.87 -6.97
C THR A 93 -45.10 32.10 -6.64
N VAL A 94 -44.39 32.52 -5.59
CA VAL A 94 -43.11 31.92 -5.17
C VAL A 94 -43.29 31.23 -3.83
N HIS A 95 -42.99 29.93 -3.75
CA HIS A 95 -42.98 29.18 -2.50
C HIS A 95 -41.57 29.14 -1.91
N LEU A 96 -41.37 29.84 -0.79
CA LEU A 96 -40.07 29.94 -0.13
C LEU A 96 -39.56 28.60 0.42
N ASP A 97 -40.46 27.73 0.89
CA ASP A 97 -40.08 26.42 1.45
C ASP A 97 -39.46 25.50 0.39
N MET A 98 -40.12 25.41 -0.77
CA MET A 98 -39.66 24.61 -1.92
C MET A 98 -38.35 25.14 -2.48
N LEU A 99 -38.20 26.46 -2.50
CA LEU A 99 -36.99 27.14 -2.93
C LEU A 99 -35.81 26.85 -1.99
N ALA A 100 -36.02 26.94 -0.67
CA ALA A 100 -34.99 26.62 0.32
C ALA A 100 -34.54 25.16 0.25
N GLU A 101 -35.49 24.23 0.03
CA GLU A 101 -35.16 22.82 -0.14
C GLU A 101 -34.40 22.55 -1.46
N ALA A 102 -34.79 23.20 -2.55
CA ALA A 102 -34.09 23.11 -3.83
C ALA A 102 -32.63 23.58 -3.71
N VAL A 103 -32.39 24.72 -3.04
CA VAL A 103 -31.03 25.25 -2.83
C VAL A 103 -30.19 24.31 -1.95
N LYS A 104 -30.76 23.76 -0.86
CA LYS A 104 -30.07 22.79 -0.02
C LYS A 104 -29.67 21.53 -0.81
N ARG A 105 -30.56 21.00 -1.64
CA ARG A 105 -30.25 19.84 -2.49
C ARG A 105 -29.14 20.13 -3.50
N LEU A 106 -29.13 21.33 -4.09
CA LEU A 106 -28.09 21.71 -5.04
C LEU A 106 -26.72 21.83 -4.38
N THR A 107 -26.64 22.49 -3.22
CA THR A 107 -25.38 22.62 -2.48
C THR A 107 -24.84 21.25 -2.04
N SER A 108 -25.72 20.32 -1.64
CA SER A 108 -25.28 18.95 -1.32
C SER A 108 -24.80 18.18 -2.55
N ASP A 109 -25.47 18.32 -3.69
CA ASP A 109 -25.09 17.65 -4.94
C ASP A 109 -23.74 18.18 -5.45
N GLU A 110 -23.50 19.49 -5.35
CA GLU A 110 -22.21 20.11 -5.70
C GLU A 110 -21.07 19.62 -4.81
N GLN A 111 -21.30 19.54 -3.50
CA GLN A 111 -20.32 18.98 -2.56
C GLN A 111 -20.01 17.52 -2.87
N LEU A 112 -21.03 16.70 -3.15
CA LEU A 112 -20.85 15.31 -3.52
C LEU A 112 -20.07 15.16 -4.83
N ALA A 113 -20.37 15.99 -5.84
CA ALA A 113 -19.66 16.01 -7.11
C ALA A 113 -18.20 16.41 -6.95
N ALA A 114 -17.91 17.42 -6.11
CA ALA A 114 -16.54 17.84 -5.79
C ALA A 114 -15.75 16.71 -5.12
N HIS A 115 -16.35 16.05 -4.11
CA HIS A 115 -15.73 14.92 -3.43
C HIS A 115 -15.47 13.74 -4.38
N HIS A 116 -16.42 13.43 -5.27
CA HIS A 116 -16.24 12.37 -6.25
C HIS A 116 -15.08 12.67 -7.22
N ARG A 117 -14.93 13.92 -7.68
CA ARG A 117 -13.79 14.34 -8.50
C ARG A 117 -12.47 14.17 -7.74
N GLN A 118 -12.42 14.57 -6.48
CA GLN A 118 -11.25 14.41 -5.63
C GLN A 118 -10.85 12.92 -5.49
N LEU A 119 -11.81 12.05 -5.17
CA LEU A 119 -11.56 10.61 -5.09
C LEU A 119 -11.07 10.02 -6.40
N GLN A 120 -11.58 10.48 -7.55
CA GLN A 120 -11.10 10.03 -8.85
C GLN A 120 -9.64 10.45 -9.10
N THR A 121 -9.27 11.68 -8.73
CA THR A 121 -7.87 12.14 -8.83
C THR A 121 -6.94 11.40 -7.88
N GLU A 122 -7.36 11.12 -6.64
CA GLU A 122 -6.56 10.34 -5.70
C GLU A 122 -6.39 8.89 -6.18
N ASN A 123 -7.46 8.28 -6.69
CA ASN A 123 -7.39 6.93 -7.25
C ASN A 123 -6.47 6.85 -8.47
N SER A 124 -6.45 7.86 -9.34
CA SER A 124 -5.53 7.86 -10.49
C SER A 124 -4.07 8.01 -10.04
N GLN A 125 -3.81 8.89 -9.06
CA GLN A 125 -2.48 9.07 -8.47
C GLN A 125 -1.98 7.82 -7.73
N LEU A 126 -2.84 7.16 -6.95
CA LEU A 126 -2.48 5.92 -6.27
C LEU A 126 -2.17 4.80 -7.26
N LYS A 127 -2.93 4.72 -8.36
CA LYS A 127 -2.65 3.74 -9.43
C LYS A 127 -1.29 3.98 -10.08
N THR A 128 -0.93 5.24 -10.39
CA THR A 128 0.39 5.54 -10.98
C THR A 128 1.52 5.28 -9.98
N GLN A 129 1.32 5.60 -8.70
CA GLN A 129 2.28 5.28 -7.64
C GLN A 129 2.49 3.77 -7.53
N LEU A 130 1.43 2.96 -7.53
CA LEU A 130 1.53 1.51 -7.50
C LEU A 130 2.29 0.95 -8.69
N GLU A 131 2.06 1.49 -9.89
CA GLU A 131 2.77 1.04 -11.08
C GLU A 131 4.26 1.40 -11.01
N SER A 132 4.59 2.63 -10.58
CA SER A 132 5.99 3.04 -10.40
C SER A 132 6.71 2.21 -9.33
N LEU A 133 6.04 1.88 -8.23
CA LEU A 133 6.58 1.02 -7.17
C LEU A 133 6.77 -0.42 -7.68
N ARG A 134 5.85 -0.93 -8.49
CA ARG A 134 5.99 -2.24 -9.14
C ARG A 134 7.17 -2.26 -10.08
N GLU A 135 7.35 -1.24 -10.91
CA GLU A 135 8.50 -1.12 -11.81
C GLU A 135 9.80 -1.05 -11.00
N GLN A 136 9.83 -0.25 -9.94
CA GLN A 136 10.97 -0.20 -9.03
C GLN A 136 11.25 -1.55 -8.40
N LEU A 137 10.24 -2.29 -7.92
CA LEU A 137 10.39 -3.63 -7.36
C LEU A 137 10.76 -4.69 -8.40
N GLN A 138 10.42 -4.51 -9.67
CA GLN A 138 10.88 -5.39 -10.75
C GLN A 138 12.33 -5.09 -11.13
N ALA A 139 12.69 -3.81 -11.18
CA ALA A 139 14.06 -3.34 -11.42
C ALA A 139 15.01 -3.67 -10.26
N SER A 140 14.50 -3.63 -9.02
CA SER A 140 15.19 -4.01 -7.78
C SER A 140 14.86 -5.43 -7.32
N GLY A 141 14.16 -6.21 -8.16
CA GLY A 141 13.66 -7.53 -7.79
C GLY A 141 14.80 -8.46 -7.37
N PRO A 142 14.56 -9.40 -6.41
CA PRO A 142 15.55 -10.38 -6.08
C PRO A 142 15.87 -11.13 -7.37
N ARG A 143 17.16 -11.14 -7.72
CA ARG A 143 17.73 -11.81 -8.91
C ARG A 143 16.90 -13.04 -9.22
N ARG A 144 16.14 -13.02 -10.34
CA ARG A 144 15.28 -14.14 -10.75
C ARG A 144 16.19 -15.36 -10.87
N GLU A 145 16.17 -16.21 -9.84
CA GLU A 145 17.04 -17.37 -9.72
C GLU A 145 16.93 -18.19 -11.00
N PRO A 146 18.04 -18.45 -11.73
CA PRO A 146 17.97 -19.12 -13.02
C PRO A 146 17.26 -20.48 -12.88
N ALA A 147 16.56 -20.93 -13.92
CA ALA A 147 15.78 -22.17 -13.85
C ALA A 147 16.60 -23.40 -13.40
N SER A 148 17.93 -23.35 -13.56
CA SER A 148 18.88 -24.33 -13.02
C SER A 148 18.96 -24.32 -11.49
N THR A 149 18.99 -23.16 -10.83
CA THR A 149 19.07 -23.06 -9.36
C THR A 149 17.77 -23.45 -8.68
N LEU A 150 16.62 -23.23 -9.34
CA LEU A 150 15.34 -23.77 -8.86
C LEU A 150 15.30 -25.30 -8.88
N LYS A 151 15.91 -25.94 -9.90
CA LYS A 151 15.99 -27.41 -9.96
C LYS A 151 16.92 -27.97 -8.88
N THR A 152 18.09 -27.37 -8.69
CA THR A 152 19.04 -27.82 -7.67
C THR A 152 18.49 -27.62 -6.25
N ARG A 153 17.80 -26.49 -6.00
CA ARG A 153 17.15 -26.22 -4.71
C ARG A 153 16.00 -27.19 -4.42
N ARG A 154 15.19 -27.55 -5.42
CA ARG A 154 14.15 -28.58 -5.25
C ARG A 154 14.75 -29.93 -4.86
N ALA A 155 15.80 -30.36 -5.56
CA ALA A 155 16.51 -31.60 -5.23
C ALA A 155 17.09 -31.56 -3.80
N ALA A 156 17.66 -30.42 -3.38
CA ALA A 156 18.16 -30.24 -2.02
C ALA A 156 17.07 -30.32 -0.94
N ILE A 157 15.88 -29.75 -1.22
CA ILE A 157 14.71 -29.83 -0.31
C ILE A 157 14.23 -31.27 -0.18
N GLU A 158 14.11 -32.01 -1.29
CA GLU A 158 13.70 -33.42 -1.28
C GLU A 158 14.68 -34.29 -0.47
N LEU A 159 15.99 -34.09 -0.68
CA LEU A 159 17.02 -34.77 0.11
C LEU A 159 16.97 -34.40 1.59
N GLY A 160 16.70 -33.14 1.92
CA GLY A 160 16.50 -32.70 3.31
C GLY A 160 15.27 -33.34 3.97
N GLN A 161 14.17 -33.47 3.24
CA GLN A 161 12.96 -34.16 3.72
C GLN A 161 13.22 -35.65 3.94
N ALA A 162 13.92 -36.31 3.02
CA ALA A 162 14.34 -37.71 3.18
C ALA A 162 15.23 -37.89 4.41
N ALA A 163 16.15 -36.95 4.69
CA ALA A 163 17.00 -36.97 5.88
C ALA A 163 16.18 -36.87 7.18
N ILE A 164 15.10 -36.07 7.22
CA ILE A 164 14.23 -35.96 8.39
C ILE A 164 13.51 -37.30 8.65
N GLN A 165 13.05 -37.96 7.58
CA GLN A 165 12.29 -39.23 7.65
C GLN A 165 13.17 -40.46 7.93
N SER A 166 14.45 -40.43 7.55
CA SER A 166 15.38 -41.52 7.88
C SER A 166 15.46 -41.71 9.40
N HIS A 167 15.72 -42.93 9.85
CA HIS A 167 15.94 -43.25 11.26
C HIS A 167 17.43 -43.50 11.55
N SER A 168 18.24 -43.73 10.50
CA SER A 168 19.66 -44.06 10.61
C SER A 168 20.51 -42.80 10.56
N LEU A 169 21.27 -42.52 11.62
CA LEU A 169 22.09 -41.30 11.72
C LEU A 169 23.17 -41.18 10.64
N PRO A 170 23.89 -42.25 10.27
CA PRO A 170 24.84 -42.19 9.14
C PRO A 170 24.15 -41.82 7.83
N GLU A 171 22.96 -42.37 7.57
CA GLU A 171 22.18 -42.07 6.37
C GLU A 171 21.68 -40.62 6.38
N LYS A 172 21.24 -40.09 7.54
CA LYS A 172 20.89 -38.68 7.69
C LYS A 172 22.04 -37.75 7.32
N ILE A 173 23.26 -38.07 7.74
CA ILE A 173 24.45 -37.27 7.42
C ILE A 173 24.74 -37.32 5.92
N ASP A 174 24.62 -38.50 5.29
CA ASP A 174 24.80 -38.64 3.84
C ASP A 174 23.77 -37.79 3.07
N LEU A 175 22.50 -37.94 3.39
CA LEU A 175 21.40 -37.21 2.75
C LEU A 175 21.54 -35.70 2.94
N ALA A 176 21.88 -35.24 4.14
CA ALA A 176 22.13 -33.82 4.40
C ALA A 176 23.37 -33.31 3.66
N SER A 177 24.43 -34.11 3.54
CA SER A 177 25.64 -33.74 2.79
C SER A 177 25.38 -33.67 1.29
N ARG A 178 24.56 -34.57 0.75
CA ARG A 178 24.08 -34.54 -0.64
C ARG A 178 23.19 -33.34 -0.89
N ALA A 179 22.35 -32.95 0.07
CA ALA A 179 21.54 -31.74 -0.01
C ALA A 179 22.43 -30.48 -0.07
N ILE A 180 23.50 -30.41 0.73
CA ILE A 180 24.49 -29.32 0.68
C ILE A 180 25.23 -29.30 -0.66
N ALA A 181 25.58 -30.47 -1.20
CA ALA A 181 26.24 -30.57 -2.51
C ALA A 181 25.33 -30.14 -3.67
N ALA A 182 24.01 -30.31 -3.52
CA ALA A 182 23.02 -29.87 -4.49
C ALA A 182 22.73 -28.36 -4.40
N ASP A 183 22.54 -27.82 -3.20
CA ASP A 183 22.33 -26.40 -2.94
C ASP A 183 23.07 -25.99 -1.66
N ASP A 184 24.19 -25.29 -1.82
CA ASP A 184 25.03 -24.80 -0.72
C ASP A 184 24.40 -23.62 0.03
N LEU A 185 23.37 -23.00 -0.55
CA LEU A 185 22.55 -21.91 0.00
C LEU A 185 21.29 -22.44 0.70
N TYR A 186 21.16 -23.75 0.93
CA TYR A 186 20.04 -24.34 1.67
C TYR A 186 20.38 -24.49 3.16
N PRO A 187 19.92 -23.58 4.06
CA PRO A 187 20.40 -23.54 5.46
C PRO A 187 19.98 -24.78 6.25
N ASN A 188 18.80 -25.31 5.96
CA ASN A 188 18.23 -26.46 6.67
C ASN A 188 19.09 -27.72 6.53
N ALA A 189 19.83 -27.89 5.42
CA ALA A 189 20.71 -29.05 5.28
C ALA A 189 21.86 -29.02 6.30
N TYR A 190 22.43 -27.85 6.55
CA TYR A 190 23.42 -27.67 7.62
C TYR A 190 22.80 -27.88 9.01
N ILE A 191 21.58 -27.38 9.25
CA ILE A 191 20.87 -27.58 10.52
C ILE A 191 20.64 -29.08 10.79
N ILE A 192 20.13 -29.82 9.80
CA ILE A 192 19.89 -31.27 9.91
C ILE A 192 21.20 -32.01 10.20
N ARG A 193 22.28 -31.68 9.47
CA ARG A 193 23.59 -32.34 9.67
C ARG A 193 24.19 -32.01 11.05
N GLY A 194 24.15 -30.75 11.46
CA GLY A 194 24.63 -30.30 12.77
C GLY A 194 23.86 -30.94 13.93
N GLN A 195 22.53 -31.01 13.84
CA GLN A 195 21.70 -31.73 14.83
C GLN A 195 22.00 -33.22 14.86
N THR A 196 22.24 -33.84 13.70
CA THR A 196 22.60 -35.26 13.63
C THR A 196 23.96 -35.52 14.29
N TYR A 197 24.94 -34.63 14.11
CA TYR A 197 26.22 -34.72 14.81
C TYR A 197 26.07 -34.58 16.33
N LEU A 198 25.22 -33.66 16.82
CA LEU A 198 24.93 -33.57 18.26
C LEU A 198 24.25 -34.84 18.79
N HIS A 199 23.39 -35.46 17.99
CA HIS A 199 22.77 -36.72 18.39
C HIS A 199 23.78 -37.87 18.47
N ILE A 200 24.73 -37.97 17.53
CA ILE A 200 25.85 -38.91 17.60
C ILE A 200 26.74 -38.63 18.81
N ALA A 201 27.04 -37.35 19.09
CA ALA A 201 27.79 -36.95 20.28
C ALA A 201 27.10 -37.42 21.57
N SER A 202 25.77 -37.29 21.63
CA SER A 202 24.97 -37.76 22.76
C SER A 202 25.02 -39.29 22.93
N LEU A 203 24.84 -40.04 21.85
CA LEU A 203 24.86 -41.51 21.88
C LEU A 203 26.26 -42.06 22.19
N THR A 204 27.30 -41.47 21.63
CA THR A 204 28.68 -41.85 21.93
C THR A 204 29.01 -41.57 23.39
N PHE A 205 28.57 -40.44 23.93
CA PHE A 205 28.70 -40.14 25.36
C PHE A 205 27.97 -41.16 26.25
N SER A 206 26.73 -41.54 25.92
CA SER A 206 25.99 -42.54 26.71
C SER A 206 26.64 -43.92 26.69
N ASN A 207 27.36 -44.25 25.61
CA ASN A 207 28.09 -45.51 25.48
C ASN A 207 29.45 -45.50 26.20
N GLY A 208 29.73 -44.48 27.02
CA GLY A 208 30.96 -44.38 27.81
C GLY A 208 32.18 -43.91 27.01
N ALA A 209 31.98 -43.32 25.82
CA ALA A 209 33.07 -42.82 25.01
C ALA A 209 33.85 -41.69 25.70
N THR A 210 35.13 -41.60 25.37
CA THR A 210 36.02 -40.56 25.90
C THR A 210 35.79 -39.23 25.18
N ARG A 211 36.17 -38.12 25.83
CA ARG A 211 36.06 -36.76 25.26
C ARG A 211 36.65 -36.65 23.85
N SER A 212 37.78 -37.28 23.61
CA SER A 212 38.48 -37.22 22.31
C SER A 212 37.63 -37.77 21.16
N GLN A 213 36.70 -38.68 21.45
CA GLN A 213 35.82 -39.27 20.44
C GLN A 213 34.59 -38.41 20.16
N ILE A 214 34.21 -37.52 21.09
CA ILE A 214 33.01 -36.68 21.02
C ILE A 214 33.32 -35.30 20.45
N SER A 215 34.48 -34.72 20.81
CA SER A 215 34.91 -33.37 20.37
C SER A 215 34.76 -33.15 18.86
N PRO A 216 35.16 -34.09 17.98
CA PRO A 216 35.06 -33.89 16.54
C PRO A 216 33.61 -33.71 16.04
N TYR A 217 32.64 -34.39 16.66
CA TYR A 217 31.23 -34.25 16.28
C TYR A 217 30.66 -32.91 16.75
N VAL A 218 31.02 -32.47 17.95
CA VAL A 218 30.58 -31.18 18.50
C VAL A 218 31.15 -30.02 17.67
N GLU A 219 32.42 -30.08 17.29
CA GLU A 219 33.06 -29.06 16.45
C GLU A 219 32.41 -28.97 15.06
N ARG A 220 32.12 -30.12 14.43
CA ARG A 220 31.41 -30.15 13.15
C ARG A 220 29.99 -29.58 13.26
N ALA A 221 29.29 -29.86 14.35
CA ALA A 221 27.97 -29.30 14.59
C ALA A 221 28.00 -27.77 14.71
N ILE A 222 28.96 -27.22 15.46
CA ILE A 222 29.13 -25.76 15.58
C ILE A 222 29.37 -25.13 14.21
N ALA A 223 30.27 -25.71 13.41
CA ALA A 223 30.58 -25.20 12.07
C ALA A 223 29.34 -25.19 11.15
N ASP A 224 28.54 -26.26 11.20
CA ASP A 224 27.29 -26.35 10.43
C ASP A 224 26.26 -25.29 10.89
N PHE A 225 26.10 -25.07 12.19
CA PHE A 225 25.17 -24.03 12.68
C PHE A 225 25.67 -22.61 12.39
N ASP A 226 26.98 -22.36 12.50
CA ASP A 226 27.56 -21.08 12.11
C ASP A 226 27.31 -20.82 10.62
N ARG A 227 27.50 -21.83 9.76
CA ARG A 227 27.19 -21.72 8.33
C ARG A 227 25.70 -21.46 8.09
N ALA A 228 24.81 -22.16 8.78
CA ALA A 228 23.37 -21.93 8.70
C ALA A 228 22.99 -20.49 9.09
N LEU A 229 23.61 -19.94 10.14
CA LEU A 229 23.38 -18.55 10.58
C LEU A 229 24.00 -17.51 9.65
N THR A 230 25.06 -17.84 8.90
CA THR A 230 25.55 -16.94 7.84
C THR A 230 24.58 -16.83 6.67
N LEU A 231 23.79 -17.89 6.42
CA LEU A 231 22.80 -17.91 5.34
C LEU A 231 21.44 -17.36 5.79
N ASP A 232 21.02 -17.68 7.02
CA ASP A 232 19.81 -17.16 7.66
C ASP A 232 20.11 -16.77 9.12
N PRO A 233 20.45 -15.49 9.37
CA PRO A 233 20.74 -14.99 10.71
C PRO A 233 19.57 -15.09 11.69
N SER A 234 18.34 -15.20 11.18
CA SER A 234 17.11 -15.23 11.98
C SER A 234 16.62 -16.65 12.29
N SER A 235 17.36 -17.68 11.85
CA SER A 235 16.95 -19.07 12.00
C SER A 235 16.93 -19.51 13.46
N THR A 236 15.73 -19.68 14.02
CA THR A 236 15.51 -20.14 15.39
C THR A 236 16.18 -21.51 15.64
N TRP A 237 16.08 -22.44 14.69
CA TRP A 237 16.65 -23.78 14.83
C TRP A 237 18.18 -23.77 14.84
N ALA A 238 18.81 -22.91 14.03
CA ALA A 238 20.26 -22.77 14.01
C ALA A 238 20.79 -22.11 15.31
N LEU A 239 20.09 -21.09 15.82
CA LEU A 239 20.41 -20.46 17.10
C LEU A 239 20.31 -21.45 18.27
N LEU A 240 19.24 -22.23 18.33
CA LEU A 240 19.04 -23.26 19.35
C LEU A 240 20.10 -24.35 19.26
N GLY A 241 20.31 -24.91 18.06
CA GLY A 241 21.30 -25.95 17.82
C GLY A 241 22.73 -25.52 18.17
N ARG A 242 23.09 -24.27 17.87
CA ARG A 242 24.38 -23.69 18.26
C ARG A 242 24.52 -23.55 19.78
N GLY A 243 23.45 -23.14 20.46
CA GLY A 243 23.39 -23.11 21.92
C GLY A 243 23.67 -24.50 22.50
N ASP A 244 22.96 -25.51 22.02
CA ASP A 244 23.16 -26.91 22.43
C ASP A 244 24.59 -27.38 22.17
N ALA A 245 25.15 -27.05 21.00
CA ALA A 245 26.52 -27.40 20.65
C ALA A 245 27.55 -26.76 21.61
N PHE A 246 27.36 -25.50 22.02
CA PHE A 246 28.21 -24.87 23.03
C PHE A 246 28.05 -25.50 24.42
N THR A 247 26.84 -25.96 24.80
CA THR A 247 26.69 -26.69 26.05
C THR A 247 27.47 -28.01 26.03
N TRP A 248 27.45 -28.73 24.90
CA TRP A 248 28.25 -29.93 24.68
C TRP A 248 29.75 -29.63 24.70
N GLN A 249 30.19 -28.55 24.04
CA GLN A 249 31.58 -28.11 24.06
C GLN A 249 32.05 -27.80 25.49
N LYS A 250 31.21 -27.15 26.30
CA LYS A 250 31.51 -26.85 27.72
C LYS A 250 31.50 -28.11 28.59
N LYS A 251 30.58 -29.05 28.36
CA LYS A 251 30.56 -30.37 29.05
C LYS A 251 31.83 -31.15 28.74
N CYS A 252 32.29 -31.12 27.50
CA CYS A 252 33.60 -31.65 27.13
C CYS A 252 34.72 -30.83 27.78
N GLY A 253 34.59 -29.49 27.85
CA GLY A 253 35.61 -28.53 28.32
C GLY A 253 35.81 -28.40 29.83
N LYS A 254 34.87 -28.79 30.69
CA LYS A 254 34.97 -28.65 32.15
C LYS A 254 34.91 -29.99 32.90
N ARG A 255 36.05 -30.46 33.40
CA ARG A 255 36.17 -30.84 34.82
C ARG A 255 36.79 -29.65 35.55
N PRO A 256 36.26 -29.16 36.68
CA PRO A 256 37.15 -28.50 37.63
C PRO A 256 38.22 -29.53 37.98
N GLY A 257 39.48 -29.13 37.86
CA GLY A 257 40.58 -29.92 38.37
C GLY A 257 40.26 -30.30 39.81
N ILE A 258 40.16 -31.61 40.07
CA ILE A 258 40.53 -32.09 41.39
C ILE A 258 42.04 -31.89 41.41
N THR A 259 42.44 -30.78 42.00
CA THR A 259 43.70 -30.71 42.73
C THR A 259 43.77 -31.92 43.65
N SER A 260 44.62 -32.88 43.35
CA SER A 260 45.23 -33.72 44.36
C SER A 260 46.66 -34.02 43.94
N GLY A 261 47.59 -33.53 44.73
CA GLY A 261 48.99 -33.95 44.67
C GLY A 261 49.91 -32.92 44.06
N PHE A 262 50.17 -31.85 44.81
CA PHE A 262 51.57 -31.53 45.08
C PHE A 262 52.28 -32.84 45.42
N CYS A 263 53.11 -33.35 44.51
CA CYS A 263 54.20 -34.24 44.86
C CYS A 263 55.46 -33.59 44.30
N VAL A 264 56.11 -32.85 45.18
CA VAL A 264 57.51 -32.46 45.07
C VAL A 264 58.34 -33.73 44.87
N SER A 265 59.41 -33.63 44.08
CA SER A 265 60.34 -34.68 43.60
C SER A 265 59.98 -35.17 42.19
N THR A 266 60.64 -34.71 41.12
CA THR A 266 62.07 -34.92 40.87
C THR A 266 62.51 -33.99 39.74
N LEU A 267 63.02 -32.81 40.10
CA LEU A 267 63.89 -31.99 39.25
C LEU A 267 65.14 -31.71 40.09
N CYS A 268 65.96 -32.75 40.26
CA CYS A 268 67.34 -32.61 40.74
C CYS A 268 68.22 -33.50 39.87
N SER A 269 68.29 -33.14 38.59
CA SER A 269 69.28 -33.66 37.66
C SER A 269 69.56 -32.59 36.61
N THR A 270 70.27 -31.53 37.01
CA THR A 270 71.21 -30.72 36.19
C THR A 270 71.48 -29.38 36.87
N TRP A 271 72.23 -29.36 37.98
CA TRP A 271 73.03 -28.18 38.37
C TRP A 271 74.14 -28.65 39.32
N ARG A 272 75.17 -29.28 38.72
CA ARG A 272 76.48 -29.49 39.34
C ARG A 272 77.53 -29.18 38.27
N ALA A 273 78.52 -28.38 38.67
CA ALA A 273 79.80 -28.08 38.01
C ALA A 273 79.83 -26.94 36.95
N SER A 274 79.89 -25.71 37.45
CA SER A 274 80.73 -24.63 36.88
C SER A 274 81.16 -23.75 38.06
N GLY A 275 82.33 -24.03 38.60
CA GLY A 275 82.92 -23.42 39.80
C GLY A 275 84.03 -24.31 40.33
#